data_AF-A0A7L4YCM0-F1
#
_entry.id   AF-A0A7L4YCM0-F1
#
_cell.length_a   1.000
_cell.length_b   1.000
_cell.length_c   1.000
_cell.angle_alpha   90.00
_cell.angle_beta   90.00
_cell.angle_gamma   90.00
#
_symmetry.space_group_name_H-M   'P 1'
#
loop_
_entity.id
_entity.type
_entity.pdbx_description
1 polymer ?
#
loop_
_entity_poly.entity_id
_entity_poly.type
_entity_poly.pdbx_seq_one_letter_code
_entity_poly.pdbx_strand_id
1 'polypeptide(L)' 'MAGTRAAQACRRRRREDNGTYRDAVTGDTRIVTDGELTVAASGKGNLRVCVLNGPGKIGTTGTHLE' A
#
# COMPACT_ATOMS: atom_id res chain seq x y z
N MET A 1 -16.67 -11.33 19.82
CA MET A 1 -16.94 -10.08 19.07
C MET A 1 -15.63 -9.66 18.41
N ALA A 2 -15.51 -9.87 17.09
CA ALA A 2 -14.28 -9.64 16.34
C ALA A 2 -14.03 -8.13 16.17
N GLY A 3 -13.07 -7.59 16.91
CA GLY A 3 -12.64 -6.19 16.81
C GLY A 3 -11.73 -6.00 15.59
N THR A 4 -12.21 -5.22 14.63
CA THR A 4 -11.62 -4.90 13.33
C THR A 4 -10.16 -4.40 13.44
N ARG A 5 -9.18 -5.27 13.16
CA ARG A 5 -7.78 -4.91 12.93
C ARG A 5 -7.40 -5.28 11.50
N ALA A 6 -7.48 -4.36 10.54
CA ALA A 6 -7.02 -4.62 9.17
C ALA A 6 -6.91 -3.37 8.28
N ALA A 7 -6.41 -2.24 8.78
CA ALA A 7 -5.91 -1.19 7.90
C ALA A 7 -4.82 -0.41 8.63
N GLN A 8 -3.58 -0.54 8.17
CA GLN A 8 -2.47 0.25 8.70
C GLN A 8 -2.30 1.42 7.73
N ALA A 9 -2.75 2.60 8.15
CA ALA A 9 -2.38 3.82 7.46
C ALA A 9 -0.86 4.01 7.60
N CYS A 10 -0.18 4.41 6.53
CA CYS A 10 1.29 4.56 6.48
C CYS A 10 1.76 5.80 7.26
N ARG A 11 1.29 6.00 8.49
CA ARG A 11 1.47 7.24 9.27
C ARG A 11 2.94 7.45 9.66
N ARG A 12 3.71 8.08 8.78
CA ARG A 12 4.94 8.80 9.14
C ARG A 12 4.54 10.16 9.75
N ARG A 13 5.44 10.85 10.45
CA ARG A 13 5.17 12.19 11.03
C ARG A 13 4.82 13.28 9.98
N ARG A 14 4.73 12.94 8.70
CA ARG A 14 4.26 13.78 7.59
C ARG A 14 3.07 13.07 6.93
N ARG A 15 2.07 13.86 6.52
CA ARG A 15 0.97 13.39 5.65
C ARG A 15 1.55 12.72 4.39
N GLU A 16 0.82 11.77 3.83
CA GLU A 16 1.18 11.21 2.53
C GLU A 16 0.96 12.25 1.42
N ASP A 17 1.72 12.17 0.33
CA ASP A 17 1.54 13.06 -0.80
C ASP A 17 0.29 12.68 -1.59
N ASN A 18 -0.38 13.67 -2.18
CA ASN A 18 -1.51 13.41 -3.05
C ASN A 18 -1.04 12.79 -4.37
N GLY A 19 -1.81 11.83 -4.86
CA GLY A 19 -1.54 11.17 -6.13
C GLY A 19 -2.05 9.75 -6.19
N THR A 20 -1.60 9.05 -7.22
CA THR A 20 -2.03 7.69 -7.54
C THR A 20 -1.04 6.71 -6.95
N TYR A 21 -1.48 5.98 -5.93
CA TYR A 21 -0.72 4.89 -5.34
C TYR A 21 -1.08 3.57 -5.99
N ARG A 22 -0.07 2.77 -6.33
CA ARG A 22 -0.28 1.42 -6.86
C ARG A 22 0.41 0.36 -6.01
N ASP A 23 -0.32 -0.65 -5.56
CA ASP A 23 0.20 -1.78 -4.79
C ASP A 23 1.13 -2.62 -5.67
N ALA A 24 2.35 -2.86 -5.18
CA ALA A 24 3.40 -3.54 -5.93
C ALA A 24 3.14 -5.04 -6.14
N VAL A 25 2.35 -5.65 -5.26
CA VAL A 25 2.04 -7.08 -5.23
C VAL A 25 0.80 -7.36 -6.06
N THR A 26 -0.30 -6.64 -5.80
CA THR A 26 -1.59 -6.89 -6.46
C THR A 26 -1.80 -6.05 -7.73
N GLY A 27 -1.14 -4.90 -7.84
CA GLY A 27 -1.39 -3.93 -8.90
C GLY A 27 -2.61 -3.04 -8.67
N ASP A 28 -3.25 -3.11 -7.49
CA ASP A 28 -4.39 -2.28 -7.13
C ASP A 28 -4.03 -0.80 -7.08
N THR A 29 -4.92 0.04 -7.58
CA THR A 29 -4.70 1.49 -7.68
C THR A 29 -5.61 2.25 -6.71
N ARG A 30 -5.06 3.26 -6.02
CA ARG A 30 -5.78 4.13 -5.08
C ARG A 30 -5.37 5.59 -5.30
N ILE A 31 -6.34 6.49 -5.32
CA ILE A 31 -6.10 7.93 -5.45
C ILE A 31 -6.19 8.58 -4.06
N VAL A 32 -5.16 9.32 -3.67
CA VAL A 32 -5.09 10.06 -2.41
C VAL A 32 -5.19 11.56 -2.70
N THR A 33 -6.15 12.23 -2.05
CA THR A 33 -6.44 13.67 -2.24
C THR A 33 -6.36 14.50 -0.96
N ASP A 34 -6.35 13.88 0.22
CA ASP A 34 -6.22 14.55 1.53
C ASP A 34 -4.95 14.10 2.30
N GLY A 35 -4.00 13.53 1.56
CA GLY A 35 -2.75 13.03 2.13
C GLY A 35 -2.92 11.95 3.20
N GLU A 36 -4.00 11.15 3.11
CA GLU A 36 -4.18 9.92 3.88
C GLU A 36 -4.21 8.70 2.94
N LEU A 37 -3.22 7.82 3.10
CA LEU A 37 -3.19 6.51 2.44
C LEU A 37 -3.49 5.39 3.43
N THR A 38 -4.58 4.66 3.20
CA THR A 38 -4.99 3.52 4.02
C THR A 38 -4.82 2.21 3.27
N VAL A 39 -4.03 1.27 3.81
CA VAL A 39 -3.80 -0.06 3.20
C VAL A 39 -4.05 -1.18 4.22
N ALA A 40 -4.78 -2.21 3.79
CA ALA A 40 -5.03 -3.38 4.62
C ALA A 40 -3.81 -4.31 4.64
N ALA A 41 -3.12 -4.35 5.78
CA ALA A 41 -2.09 -5.35 6.08
C ALA A 41 -2.63 -6.30 7.16
N SER A 42 -3.56 -7.19 6.78
CA SER A 42 -4.03 -8.26 7.68
C SER A 42 -2.96 -9.34 7.78
N GLY A 43 -2.62 -9.78 9.00
CA GLY A 43 -1.67 -10.88 9.23
C GLY A 43 -0.31 -10.41 9.72
N LYS A 44 0.27 -11.17 10.66
CA LYS A 44 1.58 -10.89 11.25
C LYS A 44 2.67 -11.24 10.23
N GLY A 45 3.53 -10.28 9.89
CA GLY A 45 4.64 -10.48 8.93
C GLY A 45 4.32 -10.06 7.48
N ASN A 46 3.13 -9.54 7.19
CA ASN A 46 2.78 -9.06 5.85
C ASN A 46 3.33 -7.66 5.58
N LEU A 47 4.02 -7.49 4.46
CA LEU A 47 4.47 -6.21 3.92
C LEU A 47 3.51 -5.75 2.83
N ARG A 48 3.14 -4.47 2.84
CA ARG A 48 2.44 -3.80 1.75
C ARG A 48 3.32 -2.70 1.21
N VAL A 49 3.49 -2.65 -0.11
CA VAL A 49 4.28 -1.61 -0.78
C VAL A 49 3.41 -0.94 -1.82
N CYS A 50 3.22 0.37 -1.67
CA CYS A 50 2.50 1.18 -2.62
C CYS A 50 3.46 2.22 -3.22
N VAL A 51 3.45 2.31 -4.55
CA VAL A 51 4.31 3.24 -5.31
C VAL A 51 3.48 4.44 -5.69
N LEU A 52 3.90 5.64 -5.30
CA LEU A 52 3.27 6.90 -5.68
C LEU A 52 3.63 7.27 -7.12
N ASN A 53 2.62 7.53 -7.96
CA ASN A 53 2.73 7.98 -9.34
C ASN A 53 3.70 7.13 -10.19
N GLY A 54 3.84 5.86 -9.85
CA GLY A 54 4.74 4.92 -10.50
C GLY A 54 3.99 3.70 -11.02
N PRO A 55 4.70 2.81 -11.73
CA PRO A 55 4.08 1.66 -12.41
C PRO A 55 3.49 0.62 -11.45
N GLY A 56 3.79 0.70 -10.14
CA GLY A 56 3.31 -0.26 -9.15
C GLY A 56 3.89 -1.66 -9.33
N LYS A 57 5.13 -1.77 -9.83
CA LYS A 57 5.90 -3.01 -9.90
C LYS A 57 7.31 -2.70 -9.44
N ILE A 58 7.83 -3.51 -8.53
CA ILE A 58 9.23 -3.43 -8.07
C ILE A 58 10.10 -4.50 -8.76
N GLY A 59 9.48 -5.43 -9.50
CA GLY A 59 10.13 -6.47 -10.29
C GLY A 59 9.15 -7.16 -11.24
N THR A 60 9.61 -8.15 -12.00
CA THR A 60 8.77 -9.00 -12.86
C THR A 60 7.96 -10.01 -12.07
N THR A 61 6.79 -10.42 -12.59
CA THR A 61 5.97 -11.46 -11.95
C THR A 61 6.72 -12.81 -12.00
N GLY A 62 7.09 -13.34 -10.83
CA GLY A 62 7.72 -14.65 -10.64
C GLY A 62 7.39 -15.19 -9.24
N THR A 63 7.93 -16.36 -8.88
CA THR A 63 7.72 -16.97 -7.55
C THR A 63 8.25 -16.08 -6.42
N HIS A 64 9.24 -15.24 -6.73
CA HIS A 64 9.72 -14.16 -5.88
C HIS A 64 9.84 -12.86 -6.70
N LEU A 65 10.07 -11.74 -6.01
CA LEU A 65 10.49 -10.50 -6.67
C LEU A 65 11.91 -10.71 -7.22
N GLU A 66 12.04 -10.70 -8.54
CA GLU A 66 13.32 -10.67 -9.28
C GLU A 66 13.74 -9.23 -9.57
#